data_AF-A0A9D1CXK4-F1
#
_entry.id   AF-A0A9D1CXK4-F1
#
_cell.length_a   1.000
_cell.length_b   1.000
_cell.length_c   1.000
_cell.angle_alpha   90.00
_cell.angle_beta   90.00
_cell.angle_gamma   90.00
#
_symmetry.space_group_name_H-M   'P 1'
#
loop_
_entity.id
_entity.type
_entity.pdbx_description
1 polymer ?
#
loop_
_entity_poly.entity_id
_entity_poly.type
_entity_poly.pdbx_seq_one_letter_code
_entity_poly.pdbx_strand_id
1 'polypeptide(L)' 'MENICKELQEILGTFAASGWDELAGPAQRFLDGKESRAALKTAVLQAQEACGKCGCALDTLYPRALALL' A
#
# COMPACT_ATOMS: atom_id res chain seq x y z
N MET A 1 -13.58 -11.37 2.94
CA MET A 1 -12.17 -11.02 2.73
C MET A 1 -11.97 -10.94 1.23
N GLU A 2 -11.58 -9.78 0.67
CA GLU A 2 -11.14 -9.75 -0.73
C GLU A 2 -9.97 -10.73 -0.88
N ASN A 3 -10.02 -11.61 -1.88
CA ASN A 3 -8.96 -12.56 -2.13
C ASN A 3 -7.78 -11.85 -2.79
N ILE A 4 -6.89 -11.29 -1.96
CA ILE A 4 -5.66 -10.64 -2.42
C ILE A 4 -4.55 -11.66 -2.61
N CYS A 5 -3.73 -11.48 -3.64
CA CYS A 5 -2.61 -12.38 -3.88
C CYS A 5 -1.53 -12.22 -2.81
N LYS A 6 -0.72 -13.27 -2.61
CA LYS A 6 0.39 -13.30 -1.64
C LYS A 6 1.35 -12.13 -1.82
N GLU A 7 1.64 -11.76 -3.07
CA GLU A 7 2.50 -10.63 -3.41
C GLU A 7 1.91 -9.30 -2.91
N LEU A 8 0.61 -9.04 -3.11
CA LEU A 8 -0.02 -7.84 -2.59
C LEU A 8 0.00 -7.82 -1.07
N GLN A 9 -0.20 -8.96 -0.39
CA GLN A 9 -0.07 -9.03 1.07
C GLN A 9 1.33 -8.66 1.56
N GLU A 10 2.39 -9.15 0.89
CA GLU A 10 3.78 -8.85 1.24
C GLU A 10 4.11 -7.35 1.06
N ILE A 11 3.61 -6.75 -0.04
CA ILE A 11 3.77 -5.31 -0.29
C ILE A 11 3.03 -4.50 0.79
N LEU A 12 1.78 -4.86 1.10
CA LEU A 12 1.01 -4.15 2.13
C LEU A 12 1.60 -4.34 3.53
N GLY A 13 2.21 -5.48 3.84
CA GLY A 13 2.98 -5.67 5.07
C GLY A 13 4.18 -4.72 5.15
N THR A 14 4.87 -4.51 4.03
CA THR A 14 5.98 -3.54 3.94
C THR A 14 5.47 -2.11 4.15
N PHE A 15 4.33 -1.76 3.55
CA PHE A 15 3.69 -0.46 3.76
C PHE A 15 3.25 -0.24 5.21
N ALA A 16 2.62 -1.24 5.84
CA ALA A 16 2.22 -1.19 7.25
C ALA A 16 3.43 -1.02 8.19
N ALA A 17 4.58 -1.60 7.84
CA ALA A 17 5.83 -1.48 8.60
C ALA A 17 6.66 -0.23 8.26
N SER A 18 6.26 0.58 7.27
CA SER A 18 7.04 1.75 6.81
C SER A 18 7.12 2.89 7.82
N GLY A 19 6.23 2.91 8.82
CA GLY A 19 6.12 3.99 9.81
C GLY A 19 5.53 5.29 9.24
N TRP A 20 4.99 5.25 8.02
CA TRP A 20 4.39 6.41 7.35
C TRP A 20 2.88 6.40 7.54
N ASP A 21 2.37 7.18 8.49
CA ASP A 21 0.97 7.07 8.95
C ASP A 21 -0.06 7.17 7.81
N GLU A 22 0.21 7.99 6.78
CA GLU A 22 -0.68 8.15 5.61
C GLU A 22 -0.82 6.88 4.76
N LEU A 23 0.12 5.94 4.84
CA LEU A 23 0.12 4.69 4.07
C LEU A 23 0.04 3.45 4.96
N ALA A 24 0.77 3.44 6.07
CA ALA A 24 0.84 2.35 7.02
C ALA A 24 -0.53 2.06 7.64
N GLY A 25 -1.27 3.12 8.02
CA GLY A 25 -2.62 3.01 8.55
C GLY A 25 -3.59 2.34 7.55
N PRO A 26 -3.76 2.90 6.34
CA PRO A 26 -4.59 2.29 5.29
C PRO A 26 -4.18 0.86 4.92
N ALA A 27 -2.88 0.57 4.82
CA ALA A 27 -2.39 -0.77 4.50
C ALA A 27 -2.76 -1.79 5.58
N GLN A 28 -2.56 -1.45 6.86
CA GLN A 28 -2.94 -2.31 7.98
C GLN A 28 -4.46 -2.50 8.04
N ARG A 29 -5.24 -1.43 7.89
CA ARG A 29 -6.71 -1.55 7.91
C ARG A 29 -7.22 -2.41 6.76
N PHE A 30 -6.59 -2.35 5.58
CA PHE A 30 -6.95 -3.22 4.47
C PHE A 30 -6.61 -4.69 4.75
N LEU A 31 -5.44 -4.98 5.33
CA LEU A 31 -5.07 -6.33 5.78
C LEU A 31 -6.03 -6.87 6.85
N ASP A 32 -6.57 -6.00 7.71
CA ASP A 32 -7.59 -6.32 8.70
C ASP A 32 -9.01 -6.49 8.11
N GLY A 33 -9.21 -6.20 6.82
CA GLY A 33 -10.52 -6.18 6.18
C GLY A 33 -11.43 -5.01 6.59
N LYS A 34 -10.85 -3.93 7.12
CA LYS A 34 -11.52 -2.72 7.63
C LYS A 34 -11.41 -1.52 6.68
N GLU A 35 -10.73 -1.68 5.55
CA GLU A 35 -10.54 -0.63 4.53
C GLU A 35 -10.98 -1.17 3.17
N SER A 36 -11.54 -0.30 2.34
CA SER A 36 -11.93 -0.69 0.97
C SER A 36 -10.72 -0.65 0.02
N ARG A 37 -10.75 -1.48 -1.03
CA ARG A 37 -9.76 -1.43 -2.12
C ARG A 37 -9.64 -0.03 -2.74
N ALA A 38 -10.74 0.70 -2.89
CA ALA A 38 -10.74 2.06 -3.41
C ALA A 38 -9.98 3.03 -2.49
N ALA A 39 -10.25 2.99 -1.19
CA ALA A 39 -9.56 3.84 -0.21
C ALA A 39 -8.06 3.51 -0.13
N LEU A 40 -7.70 2.22 -0.14
CA LEU A 40 -6.31 1.80 -0.20
C LEU A 40 -5.62 2.30 -1.48
N LYS A 41 -6.28 2.19 -2.65
CA LYS A 41 -5.74 2.68 -3.93
C LYS A 41 -5.46 4.17 -3.90
N THR A 42 -6.35 4.97 -3.31
CA THR A 42 -6.14 6.41 -3.11
C THR A 42 -4.93 6.69 -2.23
N ALA A 43 -4.78 5.99 -1.10
CA ALA A 43 -3.64 6.15 -0.20
C ALA A 43 -2.31 5.79 -0.89
N VAL A 44 -2.27 4.71 -1.66
CA VAL A 44 -1.08 4.29 -2.42
C VAL A 44 -0.71 5.32 -3.50
N LEU A 45 -1.70 5.90 -4.19
CA LEU A 45 -1.45 6.97 -5.18
C LEU A 45 -0.85 8.23 -4.52
N GLN A 46 -1.40 8.65 -3.38
CA GLN A 46 -0.89 9.81 -2.64
C GLN A 46 0.54 9.57 -2.13
N ALA A 47 0.81 8.37 -1.59
CA ALA A 47 2.15 7.99 -1.16
C ALA A 47 3.15 7.94 -2.33
N GLN A 48 2.74 7.43 -3.49
CA GLN A 48 3.55 7.42 -4.70
C GLN A 48 3.86 8.83 -5.21
N GLU A 49 2.92 9.77 -5.11
CA GLU A 49 3.18 11.16 -5.49
C GLU A 49 4.18 11.83 -4.54
N ALA A 50 4.06 11.54 -3.24
CA ALA A 50 4.89 12.16 -2.20
C ALA A 50 6.32 11.57 -2.08
N CYS A 51 6.52 10.26 -2.24
CA CYS A 51 7.86 9.63 -2.17
C CYS A 51 8.19 8.73 -3.37
N GLY A 52 7.37 8.57 -4.40
CA GLY A 52 7.65 7.60 -5.49
C GLY A 52 8.85 7.90 -6.38
N LYS A 53 9.65 8.92 -6.06
CA LYS A 53 10.90 9.31 -6.73
C LYS A 53 12.02 9.65 -5.75
N CYS A 54 11.85 9.32 -4.47
CA CYS A 54 12.81 9.65 -3.41
C CYS A 54 14.02 8.69 -3.40
N GLY A 55 13.97 7.61 -4.19
CA GLY A 55 15.01 6.58 -4.29
C GLY A 55 14.91 5.53 -3.19
N CYS A 56 13.80 5.48 -2.44
CA CYS A 56 13.64 4.50 -1.37
C CYS A 56 13.13 3.16 -1.90
N ALA A 57 13.17 2.14 -1.04
CA ALA A 57 12.69 0.81 -1.41
C ALA A 57 11.20 0.80 -1.80
N LEU A 58 10.39 1.72 -1.27
CA LEU A 58 8.95 1.81 -1.53
C LEU A 58 8.63 2.30 -2.95
N ASP A 59 9.53 3.05 -3.60
CA ASP A 59 9.32 3.63 -4.94
C ASP A 59 8.87 2.58 -5.97
N THR A 60 9.48 1.39 -5.90
CA THR A 60 9.15 0.26 -6.78
C THR A 60 7.88 -0.48 -6.38
N LEU A 61 7.49 -0.39 -5.11
CA LEU A 61 6.36 -1.11 -4.55
C LEU A 61 5.03 -0.41 -4.84
N TYR A 62 5.00 0.92 -4.93
CA TYR A 62 3.78 1.67 -5.26
C TYR A 62 3.14 1.27 -6.60
N PRO A 63 3.83 1.33 -7.76
CA PRO A 63 3.23 0.95 -9.03
C PRO A 63 2.85 -0.53 -9.05
N ARG A 64 3.60 -1.37 -8.32
CA ARG A 64 3.29 -2.80 -8.22
C ARG A 64 2.01 -3.05 -7.41
N ALA A 65 1.85 -2.40 -6.26
CA ALA A 65 0.63 -2.46 -5.47
C ALA A 65 -0.58 -2.00 -6.30
N LEU A 66 -0.45 -0.89 -7.03
CA LEU A 66 -1.52 -0.37 -7.90
C LEU A 66 -1.90 -1.31 -9.05
N ALA A 67 -0.98 -2.12 -9.54
CA ALA A 67 -1.28 -3.12 -10.57
C ALA A 67 -2.03 -4.35 -10.00
N LEU A 68 -1.89 -4.62 -8.70
CA LEU A 68 -2.55 -5.73 -8.00
C LEU A 68 -3.88 -5.29 -7.34
N LEU A 69 -4.10 -3.97 -7.21
CA LEU A 69 -5.29 -3.28 -6.70
C LEU A 69 -6.27 -2.85 -7.81
#